data_AF-A0A1A9X5E9-F1
#
_entry.id   AF-A0A1A9X5E9-F1
#
_cell.length_a   1.000
_cell.length_b   1.000
_cell.length_c   1.000
_cell.angle_alpha   90.00
_cell.angle_beta   90.00
_cell.angle_gamma   90.00
#
_symmetry.space_group_name_H-M   'P 1'
#
loop_
_entity.id
_entity.type
_entity.pdbx_description
1 polymer ?
#
loop_
_entity_poly.entity_id
_entity_poly.type
_entity_poly.pdbx_seq_one_letter_code
_entity_poly.pdbx_strand_id
1 'polypeptide(L)'
;MIADSYFIKLLVRLFQANDLQHLLLVFISILSVISFMQWLINLYREVRKLPPGPWGFPVIGYLLFMGNEKHTRFMELAKKYGSLFSTRLGSQLTVVMSDYKMIRECFRREEFTGRPDTPFMQTLNGFVLLNT
;
A
#
# COMPACT_ATOMS: atom_id res chain seq x y z
N MET A 1 -21.16 27.01 -5.38
CA MET A 1 -22.35 27.71 -5.92
C MET A 1 -22.78 27.19 -7.29
N ILE A 2 -21.92 27.15 -8.33
CA ILE A 2 -22.31 26.62 -9.65
C ILE A 2 -22.27 25.08 -9.69
N ALA A 3 -21.24 24.45 -9.09
CA ALA A 3 -21.10 22.98 -9.04
C ALA A 3 -22.26 22.28 -8.30
N ASP A 4 -22.75 22.90 -7.21
CA ASP A 4 -23.88 22.39 -6.44
C ASP A 4 -25.16 22.32 -7.28
N SER A 5 -25.38 23.28 -8.17
CA SER A 5 -26.59 23.32 -9.01
C SER A 5 -26.57 22.25 -10.10
N TYR A 6 -25.41 21.96 -10.71
CA TYR A 6 -25.28 20.84 -11.65
C TYR A 6 -25.39 19.50 -10.95
N PHE A 7 -24.83 19.36 -9.75
CA PHE A 7 -24.94 18.15 -8.95
C PHE A 7 -26.39 17.88 -8.56
N ILE A 8 -27.12 18.90 -8.09
CA ILE A 8 -28.54 18.77 -7.74
C ILE A 8 -29.39 18.48 -8.98
N LYS A 9 -29.15 19.13 -10.11
CA LYS A 9 -29.88 18.85 -11.36
C LYS A 9 -29.56 17.46 -11.93
N LEU A 10 -28.32 17.00 -11.80
CA LEU A 10 -27.92 15.64 -12.15
C LEU A 10 -28.62 14.62 -11.24
N LEU A 11 -28.69 14.90 -9.94
CA LEU A 11 -29.35 14.07 -8.93
C LEU A 11 -30.86 13.97 -9.17
N VAL A 12 -31.52 15.07 -9.53
CA VAL A 12 -32.95 15.11 -9.87
C VAL A 12 -33.23 14.41 -11.20
N ARG A 13 -32.35 14.54 -12.20
CA ARG A 13 -32.52 13.91 -13.52
C ARG A 13 -32.31 12.40 -13.49
N LEU A 14 -31.51 11.91 -12.54
CA LEU A 14 -31.36 10.48 -12.24
C LEU A 14 -32.60 9.87 -11.58
N PHE A 15 -33.62 10.66 -11.19
CA PHE A 15 -34.81 10.15 -10.51
C PHE A 15 -35.97 9.81 -11.48
N GLN A 16 -35.86 10.11 -12.78
CA GLN A 16 -37.04 10.24 -13.65
C GLN A 16 -37.32 9.10 -14.66
N ALA A 17 -36.53 8.01 -14.72
CA ALA A 17 -36.81 6.88 -15.64
C ALA A 17 -36.56 5.49 -15.00
N ASN A 18 -37.63 4.76 -14.64
CA ASN A 18 -37.61 3.47 -13.92
C ASN A 18 -37.03 3.54 -12.50
N ASP A 19 -37.91 3.82 -11.54
CA ASP A 19 -37.61 3.99 -10.10
C ASP A 19 -36.70 2.89 -9.51
N LEU A 20 -36.89 1.62 -9.90
CA LEU A 20 -36.12 0.51 -9.33
C LEU A 20 -34.64 0.50 -9.80
N GLN A 21 -34.39 0.78 -11.09
CA GLN A 21 -33.03 0.74 -11.65
C GLN A 21 -32.18 1.90 -11.13
N HIS A 22 -32.77 3.08 -11.02
CA HIS A 22 -32.10 4.24 -10.45
C HIS A 22 -31.82 4.09 -8.94
N LEU A 23 -32.77 3.54 -8.18
CA LEU A 23 -32.58 3.27 -6.75
C LEU A 23 -31.42 2.29 -6.52
N LEU A 24 -31.34 1.22 -7.33
CA LEU A 24 -30.23 0.27 -7.28
C LEU A 24 -28.88 0.93 -7.62
N LEU A 25 -28.82 1.77 -8.66
CA LEU A 25 -27.60 2.48 -9.03
C LEU A 25 -27.12 3.42 -7.92
N VAL A 26 -28.04 4.18 -7.31
CA VAL A 26 -27.74 5.06 -6.18
C VAL A 26 -27.22 4.23 -5.00
N PHE A 27 -27.88 3.13 -4.66
CA PHE A 27 -27.45 2.23 -3.57
C PHE A 27 -26.04 1.66 -3.80
N ILE A 28 -25.74 1.17 -5.01
CA ILE A 28 -24.42 0.65 -5.38
C ILE A 28 -23.36 1.75 -5.30
N SER A 29 -23.66 2.96 -5.78
CA SER A 29 -22.74 4.09 -5.70
C SER A 29 -22.40 4.47 -4.25
N ILE A 30 -23.40 4.49 -3.36
CA ILE A 30 -23.20 4.78 -1.94
C ILE A 30 -22.35 3.70 -1.29
N LEU A 31 -22.65 2.42 -1.54
CA LEU A 31 -21.84 1.31 -1.04
C LEU A 31 -20.39 1.38 -1.51
N SER A 32 -20.16 1.66 -2.81
CA SER A 32 -18.81 1.81 -3.36
C SER A 32 -18.03 2.94 -2.68
N VAL A 33 -18.68 4.08 -2.42
CA VAL A 33 -18.05 5.21 -1.72
C VAL A 33 -17.72 4.84 -0.27
N ILE A 34 -18.62 4.16 0.43
CA ILE A 34 -18.38 3.71 1.81
C ILE A 34 -17.21 2.72 1.87
N SER A 35 -17.18 1.71 0.99
CA SER A 35 -16.10 0.74 0.92
C SER A 35 -14.76 1.40 0.58
N PHE A 36 -14.76 2.34 -0.36
CA PHE A 36 -13.56 3.12 -0.70
C PHE A 36 -13.06 3.96 0.48
N MET A 37 -13.96 4.63 1.19
CA MET A 37 -13.62 5.40 2.40
C MET A 37 -13.08 4.52 3.52
N GLN A 38 -13.68 3.34 3.77
CA GLN A 38 -13.16 2.39 4.74
C GLN A 38 -11.76 1.88 4.35
N TRP A 39 -11.54 1.59 3.07
CA TRP A 39 -10.23 1.21 2.57
C TRP A 39 -9.18 2.32 2.78
N LEU A 40 -9.54 3.58 2.50
CA LEU A 40 -8.66 4.73 2.77
C LEU A 40 -8.36 4.92 4.26
N ILE A 41 -9.37 4.78 5.13
CA ILE A 41 -9.18 4.89 6.59
C ILE A 41 -8.24 3.79 7.10
N ASN A 42 -8.43 2.56 6.63
CA ASN A 42 -7.57 1.44 7.00
C ASN A 42 -6.12 1.67 6.53
N LEU A 43 -5.95 2.15 5.30
CA LEU A 43 -4.64 2.51 4.77
C LEU A 43 -3.96 3.60 5.62
N TYR A 44 -4.71 4.63 6.01
CA TYR A 44 -4.18 5.73 6.84
C TYR A 44 -3.82 5.26 8.26
N ARG A 45 -4.64 4.37 8.85
CA ARG A 45 -4.38 3.77 10.17
C ARG A 45 -3.12 2.91 10.18
N GLU A 46 -2.88 2.14 9.12
CA GLU A 46 -1.64 1.37 8.97
C GLU A 46 -0.43 2.31 8.91
N VAL A 47 -0.48 3.33 8.05
CA VAL A 47 0.64 4.29 7.87
C VAL A 47 0.96 5.04 9.16
N ARG A 48 -0.04 5.39 9.99
CA ARG A 48 0.19 6.06 11.28
C ARG A 48 0.93 5.24 12.33
N LYS A 49 0.83 3.91 12.28
CA LYS A 49 1.51 3.02 13.24
C LYS A 49 2.95 2.74 12.85
N LEU A 50 3.34 3.15 11.64
CA LEU A 50 4.62 2.81 11.05
C LEU A 50 5.62 3.94 11.20
N PRO A 51 6.93 3.61 11.23
CA PRO A 51 7.96 4.63 11.21
C PRO A 51 7.83 5.50 9.95
N PRO A 52 8.26 6.77 10.02
CA PRO A 52 8.14 7.71 8.91
C PRO A 52 8.79 7.14 7.65
N GLY A 53 8.18 7.39 6.49
CA GLY A 53 8.60 6.75 5.24
C GLY A 53 8.03 7.38 3.98
N PRO A 54 8.64 7.12 2.81
CA PRO A 54 8.09 7.60 1.55
C PRO A 54 6.72 6.98 1.28
N TRP A 55 5.74 7.83 0.97
CA TRP A 55 4.43 7.36 0.57
C TRP A 55 4.52 6.77 -0.85
N GLY A 56 4.17 5.49 -0.99
CA GLY A 56 4.02 4.80 -2.28
C GLY A 56 2.56 4.60 -2.65
N PHE A 57 2.28 4.32 -3.93
CA PHE A 57 0.93 4.00 -4.38
C PHE A 57 0.42 2.71 -3.70
N PRO A 58 -0.87 2.59 -3.39
CA PRO A 58 -1.39 1.45 -2.63
C PRO A 58 -1.21 0.07 -3.30
N VAL A 59 -1.11 0.02 -4.64
CA VAL A 59 -0.94 -1.25 -5.39
C VAL A 59 0.53 -1.51 -5.78
N ILE A 60 1.24 -0.47 -6.25
CA ILE A 60 2.60 -0.62 -6.79
C ILE A 60 3.67 -0.20 -5.74
N GLY A 61 3.28 0.55 -4.72
CA GLY A 61 4.17 1.06 -3.69
C GLY A 61 5.17 2.07 -4.25
N TYR A 62 6.39 2.02 -3.70
CA TYR A 62 7.55 2.80 -4.11
C TYR A 62 8.45 2.05 -5.10
N LEU A 63 8.03 0.86 -5.59
CA LEU A 63 8.83 0.03 -6.51
C LEU A 63 9.23 0.77 -7.80
N LEU A 64 8.31 1.54 -8.38
CA LEU A 64 8.56 2.29 -9.62
C LEU A 64 9.67 3.33 -9.48
N PHE A 65 9.83 3.89 -8.28
CA PHE A 65 10.84 4.91 -8.00
C PHE A 65 12.22 4.32 -7.67
N MET A 66 12.30 2.99 -7.49
CA MET A 66 13.49 2.31 -7.02
C MET A 66 14.49 1.99 -8.15
N GLY A 67 14.04 1.93 -9.40
CA GLY A 67 14.88 1.70 -10.58
C GLY A 67 15.74 0.42 -10.49
N ASN A 68 16.82 0.38 -11.28
CA ASN A 68 17.77 -0.74 -11.29
C ASN A 68 18.68 -0.76 -10.05
N GLU A 69 19.01 0.41 -9.50
CA GLU A 69 19.91 0.54 -8.34
C GLU A 69 19.16 0.67 -7.01
N LYS A 70 18.58 -0.45 -6.56
CA LYS A 70 17.77 -0.47 -5.34
C LYS A 70 18.57 -0.07 -4.09
N HIS A 71 19.80 -0.56 -3.97
CA HIS A 71 20.66 -0.29 -2.81
C HIS A 71 20.98 1.20 -2.63
N THR A 72 21.31 1.89 -3.73
CA THR A 72 21.60 3.34 -3.72
C THR A 72 20.38 4.13 -3.27
N ARG A 73 19.19 3.78 -3.79
CA ARG A 73 17.93 4.44 -3.42
C ARG A 73 17.55 4.22 -1.95
N PHE A 74 17.74 3.02 -1.41
CA PHE A 74 17.52 2.78 0.01
C PHE A 74 18.47 3.61 0.89
N MET A 75 19.72 3.81 0.45
CA MET A 75 20.68 4.66 1.16
C MET A 75 20.26 6.14 1.15
N GLU A 76 19.78 6.65 0.01
CA GLU A 76 19.22 8.01 -0.09
C GLU A 76 17.99 8.19 0.83
N LEU A 77 17.10 7.20 0.84
CA LEU A 77 15.95 7.19 1.75
C LEU A 77 16.36 7.15 3.21
N ALA A 78 17.37 6.34 3.56
CA ALA A 78 17.92 6.29 4.91
C ALA A 78 18.51 7.65 5.34
N LYS A 79 19.19 8.36 4.43
CA LYS A 79 19.69 9.73 4.69
C LYS A 79 18.54 10.72 4.92
N LYS A 80 17.40 10.55 4.25
CA LYS A 80 16.26 11.47 4.33
C LYS A 80 15.32 11.21 5.51
N TYR A 81 15.00 9.94 5.78
CA TYR A 81 14.01 9.54 6.79
C TYR A 81 14.64 9.01 8.08
N GLY A 82 15.95 8.74 8.08
CA GLY A 82 16.69 8.23 9.22
C GLY A 82 17.02 6.74 9.12
N SER A 83 17.65 6.20 10.16
CA SER A 83 18.11 4.81 10.23
C SER A 83 16.98 3.78 10.32
N LEU A 84 15.74 4.20 10.55
CA LEU A 84 14.54 3.37 10.60
C LEU A 84 13.42 4.04 9.81
N PHE A 85 12.99 3.42 8.71
CA PHE A 85 11.88 3.93 7.90
C PHE A 85 11.04 2.80 7.30
N SER A 86 9.79 3.10 6.96
CA SER A 86 8.90 2.15 6.29
C SER A 86 8.73 2.49 4.80
N THR A 87 8.58 1.49 3.94
CA THR A 87 8.28 1.68 2.53
C THR A 87 7.44 0.52 2.01
N ARG A 88 6.52 0.77 1.09
CA ARG A 88 5.73 -0.29 0.45
C ARG A 88 6.42 -0.73 -0.83
N LEU A 89 6.73 -2.01 -0.95
CA LEU A 89 7.20 -2.66 -2.16
C LEU A 89 6.02 -3.42 -2.78
N GLY A 90 5.29 -2.76 -3.69
CA GLY A 90 4.07 -3.34 -4.26
C GLY A 90 2.98 -3.40 -3.19
N SER A 91 2.42 -4.59 -3.01
CA SER A 91 1.44 -4.86 -1.95
C SER A 91 2.09 -5.06 -0.57
N GLN A 92 3.38 -5.38 -0.51
CA GLN A 92 4.08 -5.71 0.73
C GLN A 92 4.66 -4.47 1.41
N LEU A 93 4.41 -4.35 2.71
CA LEU A 93 5.03 -3.33 3.53
C LEU A 93 6.40 -3.82 4.02
N THR A 94 7.44 -3.02 3.82
CA THR A 94 8.82 -3.33 4.21
C THR A 94 9.35 -2.25 5.15
N VAL A 95 9.88 -2.66 6.30
CA VAL A 95 10.58 -1.76 7.22
C VAL A 95 12.08 -1.94 7.02
N VAL A 96 12.76 -0.85 6.69
CA VAL A 96 14.19 -0.84 6.42
C VAL A 96 14.92 -0.29 7.64
N MET A 97 15.89 -1.05 8.12
CA MET A 97 16.75 -0.71 9.25
C MET A 97 18.19 -0.60 8.75
N SER A 98 18.83 0.54 9.01
CA SER A 98 20.22 0.81 8.62
C SER A 98 21.18 0.89 9.81
N ASP A 99 20.68 0.90 11.05
CA ASP A 99 21.51 0.97 12.25
C ASP A 99 21.97 -0.41 12.73
N TYR A 100 23.29 -0.56 12.96
CA TYR A 100 23.89 -1.84 13.33
C TYR A 100 23.39 -2.36 14.69
N LYS A 101 23.20 -1.49 15.68
CA LYS A 101 22.74 -1.91 17.02
C LYS A 101 21.33 -2.47 16.93
N MET A 102 20.45 -1.76 16.23
CA MET A 102 19.06 -2.18 16.02
C MET A 102 18.98 -3.50 15.24
N ILE A 103 19.76 -3.65 14.18
CA ILE A 103 19.85 -4.91 13.40
C ILE A 103 20.27 -6.07 14.30
N ARG A 104 21.36 -5.89 15.07
CA ARG A 104 21.87 -6.94 15.98
C ARG A 104 20.83 -7.38 17.01
N GLU A 105 20.07 -6.44 17.56
CA GLU A 105 19.00 -6.73 18.52
C GLU A 105 17.81 -7.46 17.87
N CYS A 106 17.41 -7.06 16.66
CA CYS A 106 16.36 -7.74 15.90
C CYS A 106 16.74 -9.19 15.57
N PHE A 107 17.95 -9.42 15.06
CA PHE A 107 18.44 -10.78 14.74
C PHE A 107 18.55 -11.69 15.96
N ARG A 108 18.65 -11.14 17.18
CA ARG A 108 18.68 -11.93 18.41
C ARG A 108 17.30 -12.50 18.80
N ARG A 109 16.21 -11.95 18.26
CA ARG A 109 14.85 -12.41 18.56
C ARG A 109 14.36 -13.34 17.45
N GLU A 110 13.88 -14.51 17.82
CA GLU A 110 13.39 -15.52 16.87
C GLU A 110 12.25 -15.01 15.98
N GLU A 111 11.44 -14.06 16.49
CA GLU A 111 10.36 -13.37 15.78
C GLU A 111 10.79 -12.74 14.44
N PHE A 112 12.06 -12.31 14.33
CA PHE A 112 12.61 -11.67 13.13
C PHE A 112 13.50 -12.60 12.30
N THR A 113 13.64 -13.87 12.70
CA THR A 113 14.46 -14.87 11.98
C THR A 113 13.68 -15.61 10.88
N GLY A 114 12.38 -15.32 10.75
CA GLY A 114 11.51 -15.93 9.75
C GLY A 114 11.96 -15.63 8.32
N ARG A 115 12.07 -16.68 7.50
CA ARG A 115 12.34 -16.54 6.06
C ARG A 115 11.10 -15.95 5.39
N PRO A 116 11.24 -14.96 4.50
CA PRO A 116 10.08 -14.35 3.84
C PRO A 116 9.39 -15.37 2.94
N ASP A 117 8.17 -15.76 3.31
CA ASP A 117 7.31 -16.62 2.51
C ASP A 117 6.67 -15.79 1.39
N THR A 118 7.48 -15.55 0.36
CA THR A 118 7.03 -14.86 -0.84
C THR A 118 6.67 -15.89 -1.90
N PRO A 119 5.63 -15.65 -2.72
CA PRO A 119 5.26 -16.56 -3.81
C PRO A 119 6.44 -16.89 -4.74
N PHE A 120 7.36 -15.93 -4.89
CA PHE A 120 8.62 -16.11 -5.60
C PHE A 120 9.53 -17.16 -4.95
N MET A 121 9.76 -17.09 -3.63
CA MET A 121 10.58 -18.08 -2.90
C MET A 121 9.94 -19.47 -2.89
N GLN A 122 8.61 -19.55 -2.83
CA GLN A 122 7.90 -20.82 -2.93
C GLN A 122 8.04 -21.45 -4.33
N THR A 123 8.02 -20.63 -5.37
CA THR A 123 8.28 -21.08 -6.75
C THR A 123 9.74 -21.53 -6.90
N LEU A 124 10.70 -20.79 -6.33
CA LEU A 124 12.13 -21.14 -6.38
C LEU A 124 12.50 -22.39 -5.57
N ASN A 125 11.82 -22.70 -4.46
CA ASN A 125 12.08 -23.93 -3.71
C ASN A 125 11.80 -25.21 -4.52
N GLY A 126 10.95 -25.15 -5.55
CA GLY A 126 10.75 -26.24 -6.51
C GLY A 126 11.80 -26.29 -7.63
N PHE A 127 12.44 -25.15 -7.92
CA PHE A 127 13.56 -25.01 -8.84
C PHE A 127 14.85 -24.84 -8.05
N VAL A 128 15.30 -25.91 -7.38
CA VAL A 128 16.66 -25.97 -6.86
C VAL A 128 17.60 -25.72 -8.04
N LEU A 129 18.21 -24.54 -8.07
CA LEU A 129 19.29 -24.21 -8.99
C LEU A 129 20.48 -25.13 -8.62
N LEU A 130 20.46 -26.36 -9.13
CA LEU A 130 21.65 -27.18 -9.23
C LEU A 130 22.56 -26.47 -10.23
N ASN A 131 23.48 -25.68 -9.71
CA ASN A 131 24.64 -25.25 -10.47
C ASN A 131 25.40 -26.53 -10.86
N THR A 132 25.33 -26.87 -12.15
CA THR A 132 26.19 -27.90 -12.77
C THR A 132 27.46 -27.25 -13.28
#